data_AF-A0A2E9CX30-F1
#
_entry.id   AF-A0A2E9CX30-F1
#
_cell.length_a   1.000
_cell.length_b   1.000
_cell.length_c   1.000
_cell.angle_alpha   90.00
_cell.angle_beta   90.00
_cell.angle_gamma   90.00
#
_symmetry.space_group_name_H-M   'P 1'
#
loop_
_entity.id
_entity.type
_entity.pdbx_description
1 polymer ?
#
loop_
_entity_poly.entity_id
_entity_poly.type
_entity_poly.pdbx_seq_one_letter_code
_entity_poly.pdbx_strand_id
1 'polypeptide(L)'
;MKFLRYIFNFLEFKFSIILLILFSLAGCKPDDMEFIIYSSDFFNSRNKKVIEIPVKITFSSFTQDKDNMFEKGVEAAKSYLSPDSTFSISQGNYSKFLVIKTKFPLGDFDSINEYLKINSRLGYLIIKENEITFMPTKKIKELNSILSDIDLFLDLDMPARKTRFRIISDSEEPFGITAYSIWVSKAPYLKLEKKLKKRDEIEILFKGGDDSIWSQINPKILFDSNNFLKVDEETKIESLF
;
A
#
# COMPACT_ATOMS: atom_id res chain seq x y z
N MET A 1 12.45 46.61 30.94
CA MET A 1 11.23 45.79 30.73
C MET A 1 10.77 45.62 29.26
N LYS A 2 11.48 46.16 28.25
CA LYS A 2 11.13 45.94 26.82
C LYS A 2 11.88 44.76 26.17
N PHE A 3 13.07 44.42 26.66
CA PHE A 3 13.93 43.38 26.10
C PHE A 3 13.44 41.95 26.38
N LEU A 4 12.98 41.66 27.60
CA LEU A 4 12.36 40.36 27.94
C LEU A 4 11.09 40.08 27.13
N ARG A 5 10.32 41.10 26.78
CA ARG A 5 9.07 40.97 26.02
C ARG A 5 9.33 40.59 24.55
N TYR A 6 10.49 40.99 24.00
CA TYR A 6 10.92 40.61 22.65
C TYR A 6 11.41 39.16 22.60
N ILE A 7 12.15 38.71 23.63
CA ILE A 7 12.60 37.32 23.74
C ILE A 7 11.42 36.37 23.94
N PHE A 8 10.43 36.75 24.76
CA PHE A 8 9.22 35.95 24.98
C PHE A 8 8.38 35.84 23.69
N ASN A 9 8.15 36.95 22.98
CA ASN A 9 7.46 36.94 21.67
C ASN A 9 8.23 36.14 20.59
N PHE A 10 9.57 36.17 20.60
CA PHE A 10 10.39 35.39 19.67
C PHE A 10 10.35 33.89 19.98
N LEU A 11 10.24 33.51 21.26
CA LEU A 11 10.09 32.13 21.70
C LEU A 11 8.70 31.57 21.35
N GLU A 12 7.64 32.35 21.53
CA GLU A 12 6.27 31.96 21.14
C GLU A 12 6.09 31.89 19.62
N PHE A 13 6.72 32.79 18.86
CA PHE A 13 6.69 32.73 17.39
C PHE A 13 7.40 31.48 16.84
N LYS A 14 8.52 31.06 17.46
CA LYS A 14 9.19 29.79 17.12
C LYS A 14 8.37 28.57 17.51
N PHE A 15 7.69 28.59 18.65
CA PHE A 15 6.82 27.50 19.09
C PHE A 15 5.61 27.35 18.14
N SER A 16 5.06 28.46 17.65
CA SER A 16 3.97 28.47 16.66
C SER A 16 4.39 27.91 15.30
N ILE A 17 5.62 28.17 14.84
CA ILE A 17 6.14 27.61 13.58
C ILE A 17 6.41 26.10 13.72
N ILE A 18 6.95 25.66 14.85
CA ILE A 18 7.18 24.23 15.13
C ILE A 18 5.86 23.46 15.21
N LEU A 19 4.82 24.05 15.81
CA LEU A 19 3.47 23.46 15.87
C LEU A 19 2.83 23.39 14.47
N LEU A 20 3.04 24.40 13.61
CA LEU A 20 2.54 24.39 12.23
C LEU A 20 3.23 23.30 11.37
N ILE A 21 4.54 23.08 11.56
CA ILE A 21 5.32 22.04 10.89
C ILE A 21 4.93 20.63 11.38
N LEU A 22 4.55 20.48 12.64
CA LEU A 22 4.04 19.22 13.21
C LEU A 22 2.66 18.83 12.66
N PHE A 23 1.82 19.81 12.30
CA PHE A 23 0.51 19.56 11.68
C PHE A 23 0.57 19.20 10.18
N SER A 24 1.66 19.53 9.50
CA SER A 24 1.87 19.21 8.07
C SER A 24 2.36 17.78 7.78
N LEU A 25 2.40 16.89 8.79
CA LEU A 25 2.89 15.50 8.63
C LEU A 25 1.77 14.47 8.41
N ALA A 26 0.52 14.89 8.29
CA ALA A 26 -0.59 13.98 8.06
C ALA A 26 -0.79 13.71 6.57
N GLY A 27 0.07 12.85 6.01
CA GLY A 27 -0.15 12.32 4.66
C GLY A 27 -1.46 11.52 4.58
N CYS A 28 -2.23 11.73 3.52
CA CYS A 28 -3.47 10.97 3.34
C CYS A 28 -3.13 9.56 2.84
N LYS A 29 -3.08 8.61 3.78
CA LYS A 29 -3.01 7.18 3.43
C LYS A 29 -4.29 6.75 2.72
N PRO A 30 -4.22 6.04 1.59
CA PRO A 30 -5.38 5.39 1.02
C PRO A 30 -6.05 4.49 2.05
N ASP A 31 -7.37 4.36 1.96
CA ASP A 31 -8.12 3.51 2.88
C ASP A 31 -7.86 2.04 2.62
N ASP A 32 -7.73 1.66 1.34
CA ASP A 32 -7.57 0.28 0.91
C ASP A 32 -6.71 0.19 -0.35
N MET A 33 -5.84 -0.83 -0.39
CA MET A 33 -5.05 -1.20 -1.55
C MET A 33 -5.12 -2.71 -1.72
N GLU A 34 -5.65 -3.18 -2.84
CA GLU A 34 -5.83 -4.60 -3.15
C GLU A 34 -4.98 -4.99 -4.35
N PHE A 35 -4.02 -5.88 -4.13
CA PHE A 35 -3.20 -6.53 -5.15
C PHE A 35 -3.82 -7.85 -5.56
N ILE A 36 -3.92 -8.11 -6.87
CA ILE A 36 -4.36 -9.39 -7.41
C ILE A 36 -3.15 -10.07 -8.03
N ILE A 37 -2.67 -11.16 -7.42
CA ILE A 37 -1.45 -11.86 -7.83
C ILE A 37 -1.83 -13.28 -8.25
N TYR A 38 -1.53 -13.65 -9.50
CA TYR A 38 -1.61 -15.04 -9.94
C TYR A 38 -0.33 -15.78 -9.57
N SER A 39 -0.42 -17.08 -9.32
CA SER A 39 0.79 -17.88 -9.04
C SER A 39 1.79 -17.84 -10.20
N SER A 40 1.31 -17.80 -11.45
CA SER A 40 2.14 -17.62 -12.63
C SER A 40 2.87 -16.27 -12.65
N ASP A 41 2.27 -15.18 -12.15
CA ASP A 41 2.96 -13.89 -12.05
C ASP A 41 4.21 -14.02 -11.19
N PHE A 42 4.10 -14.70 -10.05
CA PHE A 42 5.22 -14.92 -9.16
C PHE A 42 6.28 -15.86 -9.77
N PHE A 43 5.88 -17.00 -10.33
CA PHE A 43 6.84 -17.94 -10.92
C PHE A 43 7.55 -17.38 -12.15
N ASN A 44 6.85 -16.62 -12.99
CA ASN A 44 7.41 -16.03 -14.20
C ASN A 44 8.35 -14.86 -13.90
N SER A 45 8.08 -14.07 -12.86
CA SER A 45 8.93 -12.94 -12.49
C SER A 45 10.28 -13.35 -11.89
N ARG A 46 10.43 -14.60 -11.43
CA ARG A 46 11.74 -15.18 -11.07
C ARG A 46 12.70 -15.31 -12.25
N ASN A 47 12.19 -15.33 -13.49
CA ASN A 47 12.99 -15.46 -14.70
C ASN A 47 13.52 -14.10 -15.22
N LYS A 48 13.85 -13.17 -14.32
CA LYS A 48 14.31 -11.80 -14.62
C LYS A 48 13.37 -11.01 -15.53
N LYS A 49 12.07 -11.18 -15.33
CA LYS A 49 11.03 -10.51 -16.09
C LYS A 49 10.19 -9.66 -15.15
N VAL A 50 10.00 -8.39 -15.51
CA VAL A 50 9.04 -7.53 -14.82
C VAL A 50 7.63 -7.83 -15.33
N ILE A 51 6.71 -8.04 -14.39
CA ILE A 51 5.29 -8.28 -14.67
C ILE A 51 4.48 -7.19 -13.97
N GLU A 52 3.53 -6.59 -14.69
CA GLU A 52 2.67 -5.56 -14.12
C GLU A 52 1.44 -6.17 -13.46
N ILE A 53 1.38 -6.08 -12.13
CA ILE A 53 0.34 -6.67 -11.29
C ILE A 53 -0.81 -5.68 -11.10
N PRO A 54 -2.06 -6.08 -11.35
CA PRO A 54 -3.22 -5.24 -11.08
C PRO A 54 -3.31 -4.85 -9.60
N VAL A 55 -3.51 -3.56 -9.35
CA VAL A 55 -3.78 -3.01 -8.03
C VAL A 55 -4.98 -2.08 -8.05
N LYS A 56 -5.86 -2.23 -7.07
CA LYS A 56 -7.00 -1.35 -6.82
C LYS A 56 -6.73 -0.54 -5.57
N ILE A 57 -6.70 0.78 -5.71
CA ILE A 57 -6.47 1.74 -4.62
C ILE A 57 -7.78 2.50 -4.38
N THR A 58 -8.20 2.61 -3.13
CA THR A 58 -9.44 3.28 -2.73
C THR A 58 -9.14 4.38 -1.73
N PHE A 59 -9.72 5.55 -1.98
CA PHE A 59 -9.75 6.69 -1.07
C PHE A 59 -11.20 7.04 -0.76
N SER A 60 -11.46 7.44 0.47
CA SER A 60 -12.73 7.98 0.93
C SER A 60 -12.51 9.36 1.53
N SER A 61 -13.41 10.27 1.20
CA SER A 61 -13.49 11.57 1.85
C SER A 61 -14.90 11.78 2.41
N PHE A 62 -14.96 12.28 3.64
CA PHE A 62 -16.19 12.71 4.31
C PHE A 62 -16.57 14.16 3.96
N THR A 63 -15.71 14.89 3.25
CA THR A 63 -15.99 16.27 2.84
C THR A 63 -16.70 16.30 1.49
N GLN A 64 -17.61 17.26 1.32
CA GLN A 64 -18.04 17.64 -0.02
C GLN A 64 -16.78 18.14 -0.74
N ASP A 65 -16.33 17.38 -1.72
CA ASP A 65 -15.30 17.83 -2.65
C ASP A 65 -15.91 18.97 -3.49
N LYS A 66 -15.80 20.19 -2.94
CA LYS A 66 -16.38 21.43 -3.46
C LYS A 66 -15.55 21.99 -4.63
N ASP A 67 -14.27 21.61 -4.72
CA ASP A 67 -13.30 22.19 -5.65
C ASP A 67 -12.72 21.17 -6.66
N ASN A 68 -13.38 20.02 -6.83
CA ASN A 68 -12.98 18.91 -7.71
C ASN A 68 -11.53 18.46 -7.44
N MET A 69 -11.19 18.33 -6.16
CA MET A 69 -9.88 17.96 -5.65
C MET A 69 -9.51 16.53 -6.06
N PHE A 70 -10.48 15.61 -6.14
CA PHE A 70 -10.19 14.25 -6.62
C PHE A 70 -9.80 14.26 -8.10
N GLU A 71 -10.50 15.02 -8.94
CA GLU A 71 -10.17 15.11 -10.36
C GLU A 71 -8.79 15.75 -10.57
N LYS A 72 -8.48 16.83 -9.85
CA LYS A 72 -7.16 17.48 -9.91
C LYS A 72 -6.04 16.56 -9.43
N GLY A 73 -6.25 15.86 -8.31
CA GLY A 73 -5.29 14.90 -7.78
C GLY A 73 -5.06 13.71 -8.72
N VAL A 74 -6.14 13.22 -9.35
CA VAL A 74 -6.05 12.19 -10.39
C VAL A 74 -5.23 12.68 -11.57
N GLU A 75 -5.50 13.89 -12.07
CA GLU A 75 -4.75 14.47 -13.20
C GLU A 75 -3.25 14.55 -12.90
N ALA A 76 -2.88 15.03 -11.70
CA ALA A 76 -1.49 15.09 -11.26
C ALA A 76 -0.84 13.70 -11.13
N ALA A 77 -1.60 12.69 -10.72
CA ALA A 77 -1.08 11.34 -10.50
C ALA A 77 -0.91 10.52 -11.79
N LYS A 78 -1.61 10.85 -12.88
CA LYS A 78 -1.65 10.04 -14.13
C LYS A 78 -0.27 9.64 -14.66
N SER A 79 0.70 10.55 -14.65
CA SER A 79 2.05 10.30 -15.17
C SER A 79 2.87 9.33 -14.32
N TYR A 80 2.45 9.07 -13.08
CA TYR A 80 3.08 8.14 -12.14
C TYR A 80 2.36 6.78 -12.06
N LEU A 81 1.30 6.59 -12.85
CA LEU A 81 0.49 5.38 -12.88
C LEU A 81 0.70 4.63 -14.20
N SER A 82 0.21 3.39 -14.27
CA SER A 82 0.20 2.64 -15.54
C SER A 82 -0.64 3.38 -16.60
N PRO A 83 -0.25 3.39 -17.90
CA PRO A 83 -1.02 4.06 -18.95
C PRO A 83 -2.47 3.56 -19.11
N ASP A 84 -2.74 2.30 -18.73
CA ASP A 84 -4.06 1.67 -18.79
C ASP A 84 -4.88 1.85 -17.50
N SER A 85 -4.46 2.78 -16.63
CA SER A 85 -5.17 3.06 -15.38
C SER A 85 -6.57 3.59 -15.63
N THR A 86 -7.51 3.16 -14.80
CA THR A 86 -8.89 3.64 -14.80
C THR A 86 -9.24 4.27 -13.46
N PHE A 87 -10.09 5.29 -13.52
CA PHE A 87 -10.48 6.11 -12.38
C PHE A 87 -12.00 6.13 -12.29
N SER A 88 -12.53 5.91 -11.09
CA SER A 88 -13.96 6.00 -10.82
C SER A 88 -14.17 6.80 -9.55
N ILE A 89 -14.95 7.87 -9.67
CA ILE A 89 -15.42 8.67 -8.54
C ILE A 89 -16.88 8.31 -8.33
N SER A 90 -17.23 7.92 -7.11
CA SER A 90 -18.60 7.62 -6.72
C SER A 90 -18.99 8.42 -5.49
N GLN A 91 -20.26 8.78 -5.39
CA GLN A 91 -20.79 9.56 -4.29
C GLN A 91 -21.79 8.73 -3.51
N GLY A 92 -21.48 8.46 -2.24
CA GLY A 92 -22.42 7.98 -1.25
C GLY A 92 -23.17 9.15 -0.60
N ASN A 93 -24.14 8.82 0.26
CA ASN A 93 -25.00 9.82 0.91
C ASN A 93 -24.21 10.85 1.74
N TYR A 94 -23.04 10.48 2.26
CA TYR A 94 -22.21 11.32 3.15
C TYR A 94 -20.70 11.24 2.84
N SER A 95 -20.31 10.55 1.78
CA SER A 95 -18.90 10.33 1.45
C SER A 95 -18.69 10.25 -0.05
N LYS A 96 -17.56 10.76 -0.54
CA LYS A 96 -17.10 10.50 -1.91
C LYS A 96 -15.99 9.46 -1.87
N PHE A 97 -16.00 8.54 -2.82
CA PHE A 97 -14.98 7.51 -2.97
C PHE A 97 -14.28 7.67 -4.31
N LEU A 98 -12.95 7.69 -4.29
CA LEU A 98 -12.11 7.58 -5.46
C LEU A 98 -11.53 6.17 -5.52
N VAL A 99 -11.79 5.46 -6.62
CA VAL A 99 -11.23 4.15 -6.91
C VAL A 99 -10.31 4.28 -8.12
N ILE A 100 -9.05 3.92 -7.92
CA ILE A 100 -8.03 3.87 -8.96
C ILE A 100 -7.70 2.41 -9.21
N LYS A 101 -7.89 1.93 -10.44
CA LYS A 101 -7.36 0.62 -10.87
C LYS A 101 -6.16 0.88 -11.75
N THR A 102 -5.00 0.41 -11.33
CA THR A 102 -3.72 0.60 -12.03
C THR A 102 -2.91 -0.69 -11.95
N LYS A 103 -1.64 -0.64 -12.32
CA LYS A 103 -0.71 -1.76 -12.20
C LYS A 103 0.61 -1.34 -11.60
N PHE A 104 1.17 -2.18 -10.74
CA PHE A 104 2.52 -2.01 -10.20
C PHE A 104 3.44 -3.15 -10.66
N PRO A 105 4.72 -2.84 -10.97
CA PRO A 105 5.67 -3.83 -11.44
C PRO A 105 6.07 -4.79 -10.32
N LEU A 106 6.16 -6.07 -10.63
CA LEU A 106 6.67 -7.18 -9.83
C LEU A 106 7.90 -7.78 -10.50
N GLY A 107 8.99 -7.96 -9.75
CA GLY A 107 10.23 -8.55 -10.26
C GLY A 107 11.34 -8.60 -9.19
N ASP A 108 12.51 -9.09 -9.57
CA ASP A 108 13.71 -8.98 -8.75
C ASP A 108 14.24 -7.53 -8.69
N PHE A 109 15.19 -7.29 -7.79
CA PHE A 109 15.75 -5.95 -7.54
C PHE A 109 16.32 -5.29 -8.79
N ASP A 110 17.11 -6.02 -9.59
CA ASP A 110 17.81 -5.46 -10.74
C ASP A 110 16.81 -5.13 -11.85
N SER A 111 15.93 -6.08 -12.16
CA SER A 111 14.87 -5.93 -13.15
C SER A 111 13.94 -4.75 -12.83
N ILE A 112 13.54 -4.60 -11.55
CA ILE A 112 12.71 -3.48 -11.10
C ILE A 112 13.46 -2.15 -11.22
N ASN A 113 14.73 -2.08 -10.83
CA ASN A 113 15.51 -0.84 -10.93
C ASN A 113 15.67 -0.37 -12.38
N GLU A 114 15.87 -1.28 -13.32
CA GLU A 114 15.91 -0.94 -14.75
C GLU A 114 14.55 -0.45 -15.25
N TYR A 115 13.47 -1.15 -14.88
CA TYR A 115 12.12 -0.79 -15.27
C TYR A 115 11.72 0.61 -14.78
N LEU A 116 12.06 0.97 -13.53
CA LEU A 116 11.70 2.24 -12.91
C LEU A 116 12.52 3.45 -13.42
N LYS A 117 13.63 3.23 -14.14
CA LYS A 117 14.35 4.32 -14.83
C LYS A 117 13.55 4.91 -15.98
N ILE A 118 12.73 4.06 -16.62
CA ILE A 118 11.94 4.42 -17.80
C ILE A 118 10.49 4.71 -17.39
N ASN A 119 9.95 3.93 -16.45
CA ASN A 119 8.55 3.99 -16.04
C ASN A 119 8.41 4.60 -14.66
N SER A 120 7.85 5.81 -14.59
CA SER A 120 7.48 6.42 -13.32
C SER A 120 6.31 5.65 -12.70
N ARG A 121 6.55 5.04 -11.54
CA ARG A 121 5.55 4.28 -10.76
C ARG A 121 5.58 4.74 -9.31
N LEU A 122 4.41 4.79 -8.66
CA LEU A 122 4.30 5.15 -7.23
C LEU A 122 4.74 4.05 -6.27
N GLY A 123 4.65 2.79 -6.70
CA GLY A 123 5.09 1.63 -5.91
C GLY A 123 5.46 0.46 -6.81
N TYR A 124 6.10 -0.55 -6.22
CA TYR A 124 6.49 -1.79 -6.86
C TYR A 124 6.44 -2.95 -5.87
N LEU A 125 6.48 -4.17 -6.40
CA LEU A 125 6.60 -5.40 -5.65
C LEU A 125 7.97 -6.01 -5.97
N ILE A 126 8.72 -6.37 -4.94
CA ILE A 126 10.03 -7.00 -5.10
C ILE A 126 9.96 -8.46 -4.68
N ILE A 127 10.60 -9.31 -5.48
CA ILE A 127 10.84 -10.70 -5.15
C ILE A 127 12.25 -10.86 -4.63
N LYS A 128 12.37 -11.36 -3.40
CA LYS A 128 13.63 -11.84 -2.84
C LYS A 128 13.45 -13.28 -2.40
N GLU A 129 14.16 -14.19 -3.06
CA GLU A 129 14.00 -15.64 -2.88
C GLU A 129 12.55 -16.09 -3.14
N ASN A 130 11.78 -16.25 -2.08
CA ASN A 130 10.40 -16.69 -2.08
C ASN A 130 9.44 -15.62 -1.53
N GLU A 131 9.95 -14.45 -1.15
CA GLU A 131 9.17 -13.37 -0.52
C GLU A 131 8.79 -12.30 -1.55
N ILE A 132 7.50 -11.94 -1.58
CA ILE A 132 7.00 -10.73 -2.25
C ILE A 132 6.85 -9.65 -1.19
N THR A 133 7.47 -8.49 -1.41
CA THR A 133 7.30 -7.29 -0.56
C THR A 133 6.84 -6.10 -1.39
N PHE A 134 5.84 -5.36 -0.93
CA PHE A 134 5.47 -4.07 -1.53
C PHE A 134 6.42 -2.97 -1.05
N MET A 135 6.85 -2.08 -1.95
CA MET A 135 7.66 -0.92 -1.60
C MET A 135 7.17 0.34 -2.33
N PRO A 136 6.98 1.47 -1.63
CA PRO A 136 6.75 2.77 -2.26
C PRO A 136 8.03 3.26 -2.96
N THR A 137 7.87 4.07 -4.02
CA THR A 137 9.01 4.73 -4.69
C THR A 137 9.22 6.15 -4.16
N LYS A 138 10.36 6.74 -4.51
CA LYS A 138 10.63 8.17 -4.28
C LYS A 138 9.68 9.10 -5.04
N LYS A 139 8.96 8.59 -6.05
CA LYS A 139 8.00 9.36 -6.85
C LYS A 139 6.79 9.83 -6.04
N ILE A 140 6.47 9.15 -4.94
CA ILE A 140 5.43 9.63 -4.02
C ILE A 140 5.76 11.04 -3.52
N LYS A 141 7.02 11.30 -3.13
CA LYS A 141 7.42 12.65 -2.68
C LYS A 141 7.32 13.71 -3.77
N GLU A 142 7.64 13.34 -5.01
CA GLU A 142 7.49 14.22 -6.17
C GLU A 142 6.01 14.55 -6.42
N LEU A 143 5.14 13.52 -6.40
CA LEU A 143 3.70 13.70 -6.53
C LEU A 143 3.14 14.57 -5.40
N ASN A 144 3.56 14.33 -4.16
CA ASN A 144 3.09 15.09 -3.00
C ASN A 144 3.45 16.57 -3.08
N SER A 145 4.61 16.91 -3.65
CA SER A 145 4.96 18.31 -3.92
C SER A 145 3.94 18.95 -4.88
N ILE A 146 3.58 18.25 -5.96
CA ILE A 146 2.59 18.73 -6.94
C ILE A 146 1.20 18.81 -6.31
N LEU A 147 0.82 17.83 -5.50
CA LEU A 147 -0.47 17.81 -4.81
C LEU A 147 -0.58 18.97 -3.81
N SER A 148 0.51 19.27 -3.08
CA SER A 148 0.53 20.37 -2.11
C SER A 148 0.39 21.76 -2.76
N ASP A 149 0.84 21.91 -4.02
CA ASP A 149 0.62 23.13 -4.81
C ASP A 149 -0.85 23.28 -5.25
N ILE A 150 -1.57 22.16 -5.39
CA ILE A 150 -3.01 22.16 -5.68
C ILE A 150 -3.79 22.50 -4.41
N ASP A 151 -3.49 21.80 -3.31
CA ASP A 151 -4.08 22.03 -2.00
C ASP A 151 -3.20 21.39 -0.91
N LEU A 152 -2.96 22.12 0.18
CA LEU A 152 -2.10 21.68 1.29
C LEU A 152 -2.59 20.41 2.01
N PHE A 153 -3.86 20.04 1.84
CA PHE A 153 -4.45 18.82 2.40
C PHE A 153 -4.41 17.63 1.41
N LEU A 154 -3.96 17.82 0.17
CA LEU A 154 -3.72 16.73 -0.75
C LEU A 154 -2.30 16.21 -0.56
N ASP A 155 -2.21 15.00 -0.03
CA ASP A 155 -0.97 14.27 0.15
C ASP A 155 -1.22 12.78 -0.04
N LEU A 156 -0.19 12.01 -0.39
CA LEU A 156 -0.27 10.57 -0.57
C LEU A 156 0.80 9.89 0.28
N ASP A 157 0.36 8.98 1.15
CA ASP A 157 1.26 8.09 1.88
C ASP A 157 0.94 6.61 1.55
N MET A 158 1.97 5.78 1.45
CA MET A 158 1.83 4.36 1.12
C MET A 158 2.75 3.50 2.01
N PRO A 159 2.32 2.30 2.45
CA PRO A 159 1.12 1.57 2.03
C PRO A 159 -0.20 2.13 2.59
N ALA A 160 -1.31 1.65 2.04
CA ALA A 160 -2.65 2.01 2.50
C ALA A 160 -2.92 1.55 3.95
N ARG A 161 -3.94 2.14 4.59
CA ARG A 161 -4.42 1.72 5.94
C ARG A 161 -4.80 0.25 5.98
N LYS A 162 -5.26 -0.30 4.84
CA LYS A 162 -5.48 -1.72 4.61
C LYS A 162 -4.81 -2.13 3.30
N THR A 163 -3.89 -3.08 3.35
CA THR A 163 -3.30 -3.68 2.15
C THR A 163 -3.74 -5.14 2.06
N ARG A 164 -4.38 -5.49 0.96
CA ARG A 164 -4.84 -6.84 0.66
C ARG A 164 -4.02 -7.44 -0.46
N PHE A 165 -3.65 -8.70 -0.29
CA PHE A 165 -3.15 -9.53 -1.37
C PHE A 165 -4.14 -10.65 -1.60
N ARG A 166 -4.75 -10.62 -2.76
CA ARG A 166 -5.60 -11.67 -3.28
C ARG A 166 -4.74 -12.56 -4.17
N ILE A 167 -4.39 -13.73 -3.66
CA ILE A 167 -3.55 -14.69 -4.37
C ILE A 167 -4.45 -15.73 -5.03
N ILE A 168 -4.34 -15.86 -6.34
CA ILE A 168 -5.11 -16.79 -7.16
C ILE A 168 -4.17 -17.84 -7.73
N SER A 169 -4.43 -19.11 -7.42
CA SER A 169 -3.62 -20.21 -7.92
C SER A 169 -4.09 -20.63 -9.32
N ASP A 170 -3.24 -20.39 -10.32
CA ASP A 170 -3.36 -20.87 -11.69
C ASP A 170 -2.33 -21.97 -12.03
N SER A 171 -1.43 -22.29 -11.09
CA SER A 171 -0.46 -23.38 -11.19
C SER A 171 -1.14 -24.75 -11.15
N GLU A 172 -0.63 -25.68 -11.98
CA GLU A 172 -1.01 -27.10 -11.90
C GLU A 172 -0.50 -27.73 -10.60
N GLU A 173 0.74 -27.41 -10.22
CA GLU A 173 1.39 -27.93 -9.01
C GLU A 173 0.99 -27.10 -7.78
N PRO A 174 0.67 -27.75 -6.65
CA PRO A 174 0.30 -27.04 -5.43
C PRO A 174 1.51 -26.40 -4.75
N PHE A 175 1.31 -25.24 -4.14
CA PHE A 175 2.35 -24.49 -3.43
C PHE A 175 1.83 -23.97 -2.09
N GLY A 176 2.75 -23.56 -1.22
CA GLY A 176 2.46 -22.98 0.09
C GLY A 176 2.50 -21.46 0.07
N ILE A 177 1.64 -20.87 0.88
CA ILE A 177 1.69 -19.45 1.23
C ILE A 177 1.87 -19.33 2.73
N THR A 178 2.86 -18.56 3.14
CA THR A 178 3.09 -18.19 4.53
C THR A 178 3.04 -16.67 4.70
N ALA A 179 2.29 -16.21 5.69
CA ALA A 179 2.21 -14.79 6.06
C ALA A 179 2.12 -14.63 7.58
N TYR A 180 2.59 -13.49 8.10
CA TYR A 180 2.68 -13.23 9.54
C TYR A 180 1.88 -12.00 9.95
N SER A 181 1.31 -12.03 11.16
CA SER A 181 0.41 -11.03 11.80
C SER A 181 -0.60 -10.37 10.85
N ILE A 182 -1.34 -11.20 10.13
CA ILE A 182 -2.32 -10.84 9.09
C ILE A 182 -3.75 -11.13 9.54
N TRP A 183 -4.73 -10.68 8.74
CA TRP A 183 -6.13 -11.06 8.85
C TRP A 183 -6.56 -11.88 7.63
N VAL A 184 -7.25 -13.00 7.84
CA VAL A 184 -7.89 -13.80 6.78
C VAL A 184 -9.34 -14.03 7.18
N SER A 185 -10.28 -13.76 6.27
CA SER A 185 -11.72 -13.95 6.52
C SER A 185 -12.21 -13.31 7.83
N LYS A 186 -11.70 -12.11 8.16
CA LYS A 186 -11.98 -11.32 9.38
C LYS A 186 -11.43 -11.91 10.69
N ALA A 187 -10.63 -12.97 10.67
CA ALA A 187 -9.91 -13.48 11.84
C ALA A 187 -8.43 -13.05 11.81
N PRO A 188 -7.83 -12.64 12.95
CA PRO A 188 -6.41 -12.34 13.05
C PRO A 188 -5.57 -13.63 13.15
N TYR A 189 -4.38 -13.62 12.56
CA TYR A 189 -3.42 -14.72 12.55
C TYR A 189 -2.01 -14.18 12.77
N LEU A 190 -1.30 -14.65 13.80
CA LEU A 190 0.14 -14.34 13.99
C LEU A 190 1.01 -14.98 12.92
N LYS A 191 0.61 -16.16 12.46
CA LYS A 191 1.19 -16.89 11.35
C LYS A 191 0.06 -17.63 10.64
N LEU A 192 0.04 -17.56 9.32
CA LEU A 192 -0.81 -18.35 8.46
C LEU A 192 0.09 -19.16 7.55
N GLU A 193 -0.18 -20.45 7.45
CA GLU A 193 0.37 -21.33 6.44
C GLU A 193 -0.81 -21.97 5.70
N LYS A 194 -0.89 -21.80 4.39
CA LYS A 194 -1.96 -22.38 3.58
C LYS A 194 -1.38 -22.99 2.31
N LYS A 195 -1.79 -24.23 2.03
CA LYS A 195 -1.54 -24.88 0.74
C LYS A 195 -2.61 -24.46 -0.26
N LEU A 196 -2.20 -23.99 -1.43
CA LEU A 196 -3.09 -23.66 -2.55
C LEU A 196 -2.90 -24.68 -3.66
N LYS A 197 -4.00 -25.28 -4.11
CA LYS A 197 -4.11 -26.09 -5.33
C LYS A 197 -4.61 -25.21 -6.47
N LYS A 198 -4.60 -25.75 -7.69
CA LYS A 198 -5.16 -25.04 -8.86
C LYS A 198 -6.59 -24.56 -8.59
N ARG A 199 -6.86 -23.29 -8.92
CA ARG A 199 -8.12 -22.55 -8.69
C ARG A 199 -8.42 -22.20 -7.24
N ASP A 200 -7.55 -22.54 -6.29
CA ASP A 200 -7.69 -22.04 -4.93
C ASP A 200 -7.35 -20.55 -4.86
N GLU A 201 -8.00 -19.88 -3.91
CA GLU A 201 -7.80 -18.46 -3.65
C GLU A 201 -7.57 -18.23 -2.15
N ILE A 202 -6.79 -17.21 -1.84
CA ILE A 202 -6.70 -16.65 -0.50
C ILE A 202 -6.61 -15.13 -0.54
N GLU A 203 -7.32 -14.47 0.38
CA GLU A 203 -7.20 -13.04 0.66
C GLU A 203 -6.45 -12.86 1.97
N ILE A 204 -5.32 -12.15 1.91
CA ILE A 204 -4.47 -11.81 3.05
C ILE A 204 -4.54 -10.31 3.28
N LEU A 205 -4.98 -9.89 4.46
CA LEU A 205 -5.15 -8.49 4.83
C LEU A 205 -4.11 -8.05 5.88
N PHE A 206 -3.31 -7.05 5.51
CA PHE A 206 -2.43 -6.29 6.40
C PHE A 206 -3.14 -4.99 6.79
N LYS A 207 -3.35 -4.75 8.08
CA LYS A 207 -3.94 -3.50 8.57
C LYS A 207 -2.81 -2.55 8.98
N GLY A 208 -2.42 -1.62 8.10
CA GLY A 208 -1.37 -0.61 8.31
C GLY A 208 -1.85 0.74 8.86
N GLY A 209 -3.05 0.78 9.45
CA GLY A 209 -3.57 1.98 10.13
C GLY A 209 -2.64 2.44 11.27
N ASP A 210 -2.80 3.68 11.71
CA ASP A 210 -1.82 4.37 12.57
C ASP A 210 -1.61 3.68 13.94
N ASP A 211 -2.58 2.89 14.39
CA ASP A 211 -2.52 2.09 15.62
C ASP A 211 -1.89 0.69 15.44
N SER A 212 -1.32 0.40 14.27
CA SER A 212 -0.81 -0.93 13.93
C SER A 212 0.70 -0.96 13.79
N ILE A 213 1.32 -2.06 14.23
CA ILE A 213 2.74 -2.36 13.97
C ILE A 213 3.06 -2.38 12.46
N TRP A 214 2.06 -2.62 11.63
CA TRP A 214 2.17 -2.63 10.17
C TRP A 214 2.15 -1.24 9.54
N SER A 215 1.94 -0.18 10.32
CA SER A 215 2.15 1.19 9.86
C SER A 215 3.63 1.47 9.57
N GLN A 216 4.55 0.69 10.16
CA GLN A 216 6.00 0.87 10.07
C GLN A 216 6.70 -0.20 9.22
N ILE A 217 5.98 -1.25 8.83
CA ILE A 217 6.54 -2.42 8.15
C ILE A 217 5.78 -2.65 6.85
N ASN A 218 6.50 -2.71 5.75
CA ASN A 218 5.92 -3.03 4.45
C ASN A 218 5.27 -4.43 4.46
N PRO A 219 4.09 -4.60 3.85
CA PRO A 219 3.44 -5.90 3.72
C PRO A 219 4.27 -6.92 2.93
N LYS A 220 4.31 -8.18 3.41
CA LYS A 220 5.14 -9.26 2.85
C LYS A 220 4.46 -10.61 2.85
N ILE A 221 4.70 -11.40 1.81
CA ILE A 221 4.14 -12.75 1.67
C ILE A 221 5.23 -13.71 1.18
N LEU A 222 5.32 -14.90 1.78
CA LEU A 222 6.24 -15.95 1.38
C LEU A 222 5.51 -17.03 0.56
N PHE A 223 6.09 -17.42 -0.56
CA PHE A 223 5.66 -18.53 -1.40
C PHE A 223 6.61 -19.73 -1.19
N ASP A 224 6.11 -20.79 -0.57
CA ASP A 224 6.91 -21.98 -0.33
C ASP A 224 6.65 -23.04 -1.41
N SER A 225 7.72 -23.47 -2.09
CA SER A 225 7.67 -24.53 -3.10
C SER A 225 8.20 -25.88 -2.59
N ASN A 226 8.75 -25.97 -1.37
CA ASN A 226 9.43 -27.18 -0.89
C ASN A 226 8.95 -27.61 0.50
N ASN A 227 8.29 -28.77 0.54
CA ASN A 227 7.99 -29.56 1.74
C ASN A 227 7.23 -28.83 2.85
N PHE A 228 5.90 -28.87 2.73
CA PHE A 228 5.01 -28.85 3.88
C PHE A 228 5.44 -29.92 4.88
N LEU A 229 6.24 -29.55 5.87
CA LEU A 229 6.23 -30.28 7.12
C LEU A 229 4.80 -30.17 7.65
N LYS A 230 4.16 -31.34 7.75
CA LYS A 230 2.88 -31.53 8.43
C LYS A 230 2.93 -30.76 9.74
N VAL A 231 2.10 -29.74 9.87
CA VAL A 231 1.61 -29.32 11.18
C VAL A 231 0.12 -29.18 11.03
N ASP A 232 -0.55 -30.03 11.78
CA ASP A 232 -1.98 -30.22 11.81
C ASP A 232 -2.72 -28.92 12.15
N GLU A 233 -4.00 -28.93 11.78
CA GLU A 233 -5.01 -28.00 12.25
C GLU A 233 -4.90 -27.74 13.76
N GLU A 234 -5.30 -26.52 14.16
CA GLU A 234 -5.40 -26.02 15.54
C GLU A 234 -4.17 -25.29 16.12
N THR A 235 -4.15 -23.98 15.89
CA THR A 235 -3.91 -23.07 17.02
C THR A 235 -4.76 -21.81 16.87
N LYS A 236 -6.05 -21.93 17.21
CA LYS A 236 -6.85 -20.79 17.68
C LYS A 236 -6.33 -20.45 19.07
N ILE A 237 -5.52 -19.41 19.21
CA ILE A 237 -5.23 -18.86 20.54
C ILE A 237 -6.39 -17.93 20.89
N GLU A 238 -7.15 -18.35 21.89
CA GLU A 238 -8.12 -17.52 22.58
C GLU A 238 -7.46 -16.23 23.04
N SER A 239 -8.19 -15.13 22.87
CA SER A 239 -7.85 -13.78 23.28
C SER A 239 -7.10 -13.74 24.62
N LEU A 240 -5.85 -13.28 24.58
CA LEU A 240 -5.20 -12.69 25.73
C LEU A 240 -4.89 -11.22 25.37
N PHE A 241 -5.49 -10.34 26.18
CA PHE A 241 -5.58 -8.88 26.12
C PHE A 241 -6.81 -8.32 25.39
#